data_AF-A0A3M1ADL4-F1
#
_entry.id   AF-A0A3M1ADL4-F1
#
_cell.length_a   1.000
_cell.length_b   1.000
_cell.length_c   1.000
_cell.angle_alpha   90.00
_cell.angle_beta   90.00
_cell.angle_gamma   90.00
#
_symmetry.space_group_name_H-M   'P 1'
#
loop_
_entity.id
_entity.type
_entity.pdbx_description
1 polymer ?
#
loop_
_entity_poly.entity_id
_entity_poly.type
_entity_poly.pdbx_seq_one_letter_code
_entity_poly.pdbx_strand_id
1 'polypeptide(L)' 'PIYTLELLGDATMVAVRIGGALVSVKADKSFRAAIGDPVSIAVPRDHCHLFDSRTGARIGA' A
#
# COMPACT_ATOMS: atom_id res chain seq x y z
N PRO A 1 2.83 7.36 8.20
CA PRO A 1 4.25 7.52 7.83
C PRO A 1 4.84 6.22 7.28
N ILE A 2 5.90 6.31 6.46
CA ILE A 2 6.64 5.15 5.95
C ILE A 2 7.19 4.33 7.11
N TYR A 3 6.94 3.02 7.08
CA TYR A 3 7.41 2.06 8.07
C TYR A 3 8.69 1.36 7.61
N THR A 4 8.74 0.90 6.36
CA THR A 4 9.95 0.38 5.72
C THR A 4 10.01 0.76 4.24
N LEU A 5 11.22 0.73 3.69
CA LEU A 5 11.52 0.93 2.27
C LEU A 5 12.49 -0.15 1.82
N GLU A 6 12.18 -0.82 0.72
CA GLU A 6 12.99 -1.91 0.17
C GLU A 6 13.14 -1.76 -1.34
N LEU A 7 14.37 -1.86 -1.86
CA LEU A 7 14.62 -1.87 -3.30
C LEU A 7 14.46 -3.32 -3.82
N LEU A 8 13.49 -3.53 -4.70
CA LEU A 8 13.17 -4.81 -5.33
C LEU A 8 13.56 -4.77 -6.81
N GLY A 9 14.86 -4.80 -7.09
CA GLY A 9 15.37 -4.80 -8.47
C GLY A 9 14.98 -3.55 -9.25
N ASP A 10 13.89 -3.61 -10.01
CA ASP A 10 13.35 -2.54 -10.84
C ASP A 10 12.24 -1.69 -10.18
N ALA A 11 11.87 -2.01 -8.93
CA ALA A 11 10.88 -1.26 -8.16
C ALA A 11 11.34 -0.99 -6.72
N THR A 12 10.62 -0.12 -6.02
CA THR A 12 10.77 0.08 -4.58
C THR A 12 9.47 -0.30 -3.88
N MET A 13 9.55 -1.17 -2.87
CA MET A 13 8.43 -1.46 -1.99
C MET A 13 8.43 -0.48 -0.83
N VAL A 14 7.30 0.21 -0.66
CA VAL A 14 7.04 1.12 0.45
C VAL A 14 6.01 0.46 1.36
N ALA A 15 6.38 0.16 2.60
CA ALA A 15 5.41 -0.30 3.58
C ALA A 15 4.99 0.87 4.48
N VAL A 16 3.69 1.05 4.68
CA VAL A 16 3.12 2.04 5.60
C VAL A 16 2.19 1.35 6.60
N ARG A 17 2.06 1.92 7.80
CA ARG A 17 1.06 1.48 8.78
C ARG A 17 -0.14 2.42 8.75
N ILE A 18 -1.31 1.88 8.41
CA ILE A 18 -2.58 2.63 8.31
C ILE A 18 -3.64 1.86 9.10
N GLY A 19 -4.29 2.52 10.08
CA GLY A 19 -5.37 1.90 10.86
C GLY A 19 -4.96 0.61 11.60
N GLY A 20 -3.69 0.48 11.98
CA GLY A 20 -3.13 -0.73 12.60
C GLY A 20 -2.69 -1.82 11.62
N ALA A 21 -3.10 -1.75 10.35
CA ALA A 21 -2.68 -2.67 9.29
C ALA A 21 -1.38 -2.22 8.61
N LEU A 22 -0.62 -3.19 8.11
CA LEU A 22 0.52 -2.94 7.23
C LEU A 22 0.02 -2.94 5.78
N VAL A 23 0.30 -1.87 5.05
CA VAL A 23 -0.06 -1.70 3.63
C VAL A 23 1.23 -1.60 2.82
N SER A 24 1.38 -2.45 1.82
CA SER A 24 2.54 -2.48 0.93
C SER A 24 2.17 -1.83 -0.41
N VAL A 25 2.99 -0.87 -0.84
CA VAL A 25 2.81 -0.11 -2.08
C VAL A 25 4.06 -0.23 -2.92
N LYS A 26 3.90 -0.65 -4.18
CA LYS A 26 5.00 -0.66 -5.14
C LYS A 26 5.12 0.71 -5.81
N ALA A 27 6.30 1.29 -5.76
CA ALA A 27 6.68 2.52 -6.44
C ALA A 27 7.80 2.26 -7.46
N ASP A 28 8.06 3.22 -8.34
CA ASP A 28 9.21 3.19 -9.24
C ASP A 28 10.53 3.10 -8.45
N LYS A 29 11.55 2.41 -8.98
CA LYS A 29 12.87 2.28 -8.33
C LYS A 29 13.57 3.60 -8.02
N SER A 30 13.18 4.69 -8.67
CA SER A 30 13.73 6.03 -8.44
C SER A 30 13.07 6.75 -7.27
N PHE A 31 11.99 6.21 -6.69
CA PHE A 31 11.35 6.78 -5.52
C PHE A 31 12.34 6.85 -4.34
N ARG A 32 12.42 8.02 -3.71
CA ARG A 32 13.29 8.28 -2.55
C ARG A 32 12.46 8.94 -1.46
N ALA A 33 12.51 8.36 -0.28
CA ALA A 33 11.94 8.88 0.96
C ALA A 33 12.67 8.22 2.13
N ALA A 34 12.43 8.67 3.35
CA ALA A 34 12.94 8.05 4.57
C ALA A 34 11.83 7.34 5.36
N ILE A 35 12.23 6.40 6.21
CA ILE A 35 11.32 5.86 7.24
C ILE A 35 10.88 7.02 8.14
N GLY A 36 9.58 7.09 8.42
CA GLY A 36 8.98 8.18 9.18
C GLY A 36 8.44 9.33 8.31
N ASP A 37 8.76 9.39 7.01
CA ASP A 37 8.21 10.43 6.15
C ASP A 37 6.70 10.23 5.91
N PRO A 38 5.92 11.32 5.77
CA PRO A 38 4.55 11.24 5.27
C PRO A 38 4.54 10.86 3.78
N VAL A 39 3.51 10.14 3.36
CA VAL A 39 3.30 9.75 1.96
C VAL A 39 1.82 9.79 1.64
N SER A 40 1.48 10.16 0.41
CA SER A 40 0.12 10.07 -0.14
C SER A 40 0.06 8.94 -1.14
N ILE A 41 -0.99 8.12 -1.06
CA ILE A 41 -1.20 6.95 -1.93
C ILE A 41 -2.55 7.13 -2.62
N ALA A 42 -2.57 7.04 -3.94
CA ALA A 42 -3.79 7.05 -4.74
C ALA A 42 -4.13 5.63 -5.20
N VAL A 43 -5.35 5.16 -4.90
CA VAL A 43 -5.85 3.87 -5.37
C VAL A 43 -7.06 4.11 -6.27
N PRO A 44 -6.98 3.79 -7.58
CA PRO A 44 -8.12 3.90 -8.48
C PRO A 44 -9.29 3.05 -7.98
N ARG A 45 -10.51 3.61 -8.00
CA ARG A 45 -11.72 2.92 -7.50
C ARG A 45 -11.97 1.60 -8.20
N ASP A 46 -11.67 1.53 -9.50
CA ASP A 46 -11.90 0.34 -10.31
C ASP A 46 -10.93 -0.81 -9.99
N HIS A 47 -9.87 -0.55 -9.22
CA HIS A 47 -8.95 -1.57 -8.70
C HIS A 47 -9.31 -2.01 -7.27
N CYS A 48 -10.29 -1.36 -6.63
CA CYS A 48 -10.69 -1.70 -5.28
C CYS A 48 -11.61 -2.93 -5.28
N HIS A 49 -11.26 -3.92 -4.47
CA HIS A 49 -12.12 -5.05 -4.16
C HIS A 49 -12.58 -4.96 -2.71
N LEU A 50 -13.90 -4.98 -2.50
CA LEU A 50 -14.51 -4.92 -1.17
C LEU A 50 -14.94 -6.32 -0.74
N PHE A 51 -14.82 -6.60 0.56
CA PHE A 51 -15.17 -7.88 1.14
C PHE A 51 -16.03 -7.65 2.39
N ASP A 52 -17.03 -8.52 2.61
CA ASP A 52 -17.85 -8.52 3.82
C ASP A 52 -17.00 -8.92 5.03
N SER A 53 -17.06 -8.13 6.11
CA SER A 53 -16.18 -8.29 7.27
C SER A 53 -16.45 -9.53 8.12
N ARG A 54 -17.63 -10.15 7.98
CA ARG A 54 -18.02 -11.33 8.75
C ARG A 54 -17.79 -12.62 7.98
N THR A 55 -18.07 -12.61 6.69
CA THR A 55 -18.07 -13.81 5.83
C THR A 55 -16.86 -13.89 4.91
N GLY A 56 -16.18 -12.76 4.65
CA GLY A 56 -15.10 -12.68 3.68
C GLY A 56 -15.55 -12.76 2.23
N ALA A 57 -16.85 -12.78 1.95
CA ALA A 57 -17.37 -12.81 0.59
C ALA A 57 -17.08 -11.47 -0.12
N ARG A 58 -16.73 -11.54 -1.40
CA ARG A 58 -16.53 -10.33 -2.23
C ARG A 58 -17.86 -9.61 -2.43
N ILE A 59 -17.86 -8.29 -2.23
CA ILE A 59 -19.01 -7.41 -2.45
C ILE A 59 -18.91 -6.83 -3.87
N GLY A 60 -19.98 -6.95 -4.66
CA GLY A 60 -20.05 -6.41 -6.02
C GLY A 60 -19.19 -7.21 -7.01
N ALA A 61 -19.78 -8.26 -7.56
CA ALA A 61 -19.28 -8.90 -8.79
C ALA A 61 -19.89 -8.19 -10.00
#